data_AF-A0AAT9M3X6-F1
#
_entry.id   AF-A0AAT9M3X6-F1
#
_cell.length_a   1.000
_cell.length_b   1.000
_cell.length_c   1.000
_cell.angle_alpha   90.00
_cell.angle_beta   90.00
_cell.angle_gamma   90.00
#
_symmetry.space_group_name_H-M   'P 1'
#
loop_
_entity.id
_entity.type
_entity.pdbx_description
1 polymer ?
#
loop_
_entity_poly.entity_id
_entity_poly.type
_entity_poly.pdbx_seq_one_letter_code
_entity_poly.pdbx_strand_id
1 'polypeptide(L)'
;MSKIHTNPDHLRRSGSNLSKFGQTVSTAGEKLDTTGQNLVEHANGDRSGIGSVVAKAMGRGVEVTGKVFKEGGRVADKAGQNLGKTGDLHEEADHAARDGLLKVRPDAKSKHLPGGGERPPAPVAGGGGGGGRKPPKVRTGGGGGGDEEEPTHLSGNLNHSPGYRGTASTGLSSASPEHMPEPSLNPAPHKLADLSHAEGVTRDKETGLITGVGDRSSKDYVTHVAEHRASQYRAPQQQAKQEQRDYQRQLAEHKQQMQTYNEDKRAWVEQRKQEAAAAKAEGREPNFPPEPRMPEKPTPPSTGDVYNQANVGVTAVGMDMRTGLVYEGINGTGEDVIPDADLHPTLRQHLDDMTNKPGGYPVQDDTTGATRDRPHPDEPLGHAEVKAVNALLWERNRLGIDDGPGALAEMRVDNYHPFRSGGIEQAPCCANCNLMLQGAPSNAGRYDRFPPGEKIPE
;
A
#
# COMPACT_ATOMS: atom_id res chain seq x y z
N MET A 1 -7.98 -18.00 23.10
CA MET A 1 -8.35 -18.40 21.74
C MET A 1 -9.58 -17.62 21.32
N SER A 2 -9.47 -16.74 20.33
CA SER A 2 -10.64 -16.08 19.74
C SER A 2 -11.60 -17.16 19.21
N LYS A 3 -12.89 -17.05 19.52
CA LYS A 3 -13.93 -17.92 18.94
C LYS A 3 -14.10 -17.53 17.47
N ILE A 4 -13.19 -17.99 16.63
CA ILE A 4 -13.35 -17.88 15.19
C ILE A 4 -14.43 -18.89 14.83
N HIS A 5 -15.59 -18.39 14.40
CA HIS A 5 -16.67 -19.22 13.88
C HIS A 5 -16.34 -19.66 12.46
N THR A 6 -15.33 -20.51 12.33
CA THR A 6 -14.95 -21.12 11.05
C THR A 6 -15.72 -22.41 10.88
N ASN A 7 -16.50 -22.51 9.80
CA ASN A 7 -17.16 -23.75 9.42
C ASN A 7 -16.16 -24.62 8.61
N PRO A 8 -15.80 -25.83 9.06
CA PRO A 8 -14.87 -26.73 8.36
C PRO A 8 -15.25 -26.99 6.90
N ASP A 9 -16.54 -27.09 6.59
CA ASP A 9 -17.02 -27.32 5.23
C ASP A 9 -16.71 -26.15 4.29
N HIS A 10 -16.75 -24.92 4.81
CA HIS A 10 -16.36 -23.75 4.04
C HIS A 10 -14.86 -23.75 3.77
N LEU A 11 -14.04 -24.19 4.73
CA LEU A 11 -12.59 -24.31 4.54
C LEU A 11 -12.25 -25.38 3.49
N ARG A 12 -12.89 -26.55 3.54
CA ARG A 12 -12.73 -27.60 2.52
C ARG A 12 -13.18 -27.16 1.14
N ARG A 13 -14.36 -26.54 1.03
CA ARG A 13 -14.90 -26.08 -0.26
C ARG A 13 -14.02 -24.98 -0.86
N SER A 14 -13.57 -24.04 -0.04
CA SER A 14 -12.64 -22.98 -0.46
C SER A 14 -11.27 -23.54 -0.83
N GLY A 15 -10.74 -24.49 -0.05
CA GLY A 15 -9.50 -25.19 -0.33
C GLY A 15 -9.54 -25.97 -1.64
N SER A 16 -10.63 -26.70 -1.90
CA SER A 16 -10.85 -27.44 -3.16
C SER A 16 -10.94 -26.50 -4.37
N ASN A 17 -11.66 -25.38 -4.25
CA ASN A 17 -11.77 -24.39 -5.31
C ASN A 17 -10.42 -23.73 -5.61
N LEU A 18 -9.68 -23.36 -4.56
CA LEU A 18 -8.35 -22.76 -4.70
C LEU A 18 -7.34 -23.75 -5.30
N SER A 19 -7.41 -25.02 -4.92
CA SER A 19 -6.60 -26.09 -5.51
C SER A 19 -6.88 -26.27 -7.01
N LYS A 20 -8.15 -26.37 -7.41
CA LYS A 20 -8.54 -26.45 -8.83
C LYS A 20 -8.08 -25.23 -9.63
N PHE A 21 -8.17 -24.04 -9.04
CA PHE A 21 -7.66 -22.82 -9.65
C PHE A 21 -6.13 -22.89 -9.83
N GLY A 22 -5.40 -23.28 -8.79
CA GLY A 22 -3.94 -23.47 -8.85
C GLY A 22 -3.50 -24.46 -9.92
N GLN A 23 -4.17 -25.61 -10.03
CA GLN A 23 -3.93 -26.61 -11.08
C GLN A 23 -4.19 -26.05 -12.49
N THR A 24 -5.27 -25.27 -12.66
CA THR A 24 -5.61 -24.64 -13.95
C THR A 24 -4.54 -23.63 -14.36
N VAL A 25 -4.12 -22.77 -13.42
CA VAL A 25 -3.06 -21.77 -13.63
C VAL A 25 -1.73 -22.44 -13.93
N SER A 26 -1.38 -23.51 -13.22
CA SER A 26 -0.15 -24.28 -13.45
C SER A 26 -0.15 -24.91 -14.85
N THR A 27 -1.26 -25.51 -15.27
CA THR A 27 -1.41 -26.11 -16.61
C THR A 27 -1.29 -25.06 -17.72
N ALA A 28 -1.86 -23.86 -17.50
CA ALA A 28 -1.72 -22.75 -18.44
C ALA A 28 -0.26 -22.26 -18.52
N GLY A 29 0.43 -22.16 -17.38
CA GLY A 29 1.85 -21.81 -17.30
C GLY A 29 2.74 -22.81 -18.07
N GLU A 30 2.47 -24.11 -17.94
CA GLU A 30 3.20 -25.17 -18.67
C GLU A 30 3.01 -25.10 -20.19
N LYS A 31 1.79 -24.77 -20.65
CA LYS A 31 1.54 -24.54 -22.09
C LYS A 31 2.28 -23.32 -22.62
N LEU A 32 2.35 -22.24 -21.84
CA LEU A 32 3.11 -21.05 -22.20
C LEU A 32 4.62 -21.34 -22.23
N ASP A 33 5.15 -22.04 -21.24
CA ASP A 33 6.55 -22.48 -21.19
C ASP A 33 6.91 -23.30 -22.45
N THR A 34 6.10 -24.32 -22.76
CA THR A 34 6.27 -25.15 -23.97
C THR A 34 6.18 -24.33 -25.26
N THR A 35 5.24 -23.39 -25.32
CA THR A 35 5.08 -22.50 -26.50
C THR A 35 6.29 -21.59 -26.66
N GLY A 36 6.82 -21.05 -25.56
CA GLY A 36 8.04 -20.24 -25.57
C GLY A 36 9.25 -21.03 -26.06
N GLN A 37 9.42 -22.26 -25.57
CA GLN A 37 10.49 -23.17 -26.00
C GLN A 37 10.39 -23.49 -27.50
N ASN A 38 9.20 -23.84 -28.00
CA ASN A 38 8.96 -24.11 -29.42
C ASN A 38 9.26 -22.89 -30.31
N LEU A 39 8.93 -21.67 -29.86
CA LEU A 39 9.25 -20.44 -30.58
C LEU A 39 10.76 -20.19 -30.65
N VAL A 40 11.48 -20.45 -29.55
CA VAL A 40 12.95 -20.33 -29.51
C VAL A 40 13.60 -21.37 -30.42
N GLU A 41 13.12 -22.61 -30.42
CA GLU A 41 13.61 -23.68 -31.30
C GLU A 41 13.39 -23.36 -32.78
N HIS A 42 12.18 -22.92 -33.15
CA HIS A 42 11.86 -22.50 -34.51
C HIS A 42 12.71 -21.31 -34.97
N ALA A 43 12.96 -20.34 -34.07
CA ALA A 43 13.81 -19.19 -34.35
C ALA A 43 15.29 -19.57 -34.55
N ASN A 44 15.78 -20.65 -33.94
CA ASN A 44 17.15 -21.14 -34.16
C ASN A 44 17.31 -21.85 -35.53
N GLY A 45 16.21 -22.29 -36.15
CA GLY A 45 16.20 -22.92 -37.48
C GLY A 45 16.13 -21.93 -38.66
N ASP A 46 15.69 -20.70 -38.42
CA ASP A 46 15.55 -19.66 -39.46
C ASP A 46 16.83 -18.81 -39.58
N ARG A 47 17.43 -18.76 -40.77
CA ARG A 47 18.64 -17.98 -41.08
C ARG A 47 18.33 -16.52 -41.42
N SER A 48 17.06 -16.10 -41.41
CA SER A 48 16.68 -14.71 -41.66
C SER A 48 17.06 -13.81 -40.47
N GLY A 49 17.97 -12.85 -40.71
CA GLY A 49 18.69 -12.14 -39.63
C GLY A 49 17.87 -11.24 -38.71
N ILE A 50 16.68 -10.79 -39.13
CA ILE A 50 15.83 -9.88 -38.33
C ILE A 50 14.64 -10.63 -37.71
N GLY A 51 14.05 -11.58 -38.45
CA GLY A 51 12.92 -12.39 -37.95
C GLY A 51 13.31 -13.30 -36.79
N SER A 52 14.49 -13.92 -36.87
CA SER A 52 15.02 -14.80 -35.82
C SER A 52 15.24 -14.09 -34.48
N VAL A 53 15.72 -12.84 -34.49
CA VAL A 53 15.99 -12.08 -33.26
C VAL A 53 14.69 -11.72 -32.54
N VAL A 54 13.68 -11.25 -33.27
CA VAL A 54 12.37 -10.88 -32.71
C VAL A 54 11.65 -12.13 -32.18
N ALA A 55 11.65 -13.23 -32.92
CA ALA A 55 11.03 -14.49 -32.50
C ALA A 55 11.71 -15.08 -31.25
N LYS A 56 13.04 -14.98 -31.15
CA LYS A 56 13.80 -15.45 -29.97
C LYS A 56 13.53 -14.61 -28.73
N ALA A 57 13.38 -13.29 -28.89
CA ALA A 57 13.01 -12.39 -27.79
C ALA A 57 11.58 -12.67 -27.30
N MET A 58 10.62 -12.80 -28.22
CA MET A 58 9.24 -13.16 -27.87
C MET A 58 9.14 -14.54 -27.24
N GLY A 59 9.85 -15.54 -27.78
CA GLY A 59 9.87 -16.90 -27.24
C GLY A 59 10.37 -16.94 -25.80
N ARG A 60 11.47 -16.24 -25.49
CA ARG A 60 11.98 -16.11 -24.10
C ARG A 60 10.99 -15.38 -23.18
N GLY A 61 10.33 -14.32 -23.66
CA GLY A 61 9.33 -13.60 -22.88
C GLY A 61 8.13 -14.49 -22.50
N VAL A 62 7.66 -15.30 -23.45
CA VAL A 62 6.56 -16.26 -23.23
C VAL A 62 7.00 -17.40 -22.31
N GLU A 63 8.24 -17.90 -22.44
CA GLU A 63 8.83 -18.92 -21.56
C GLU A 63 8.90 -18.44 -20.09
N VAL A 64 9.44 -17.25 -19.86
CA VAL A 64 9.55 -16.65 -18.51
C VAL A 64 8.17 -16.46 -17.90
N THR A 65 7.21 -15.95 -18.68
CA THR A 65 5.82 -15.80 -18.23
C THR A 65 5.23 -17.16 -17.85
N GLY A 66 5.44 -18.19 -18.68
CA GLY A 66 4.99 -19.56 -18.39
C GLY A 66 5.52 -20.11 -17.06
N LYS A 67 6.80 -19.91 -16.76
CA LYS A 67 7.43 -20.33 -15.49
C LYS A 67 6.82 -19.63 -14.27
N VAL A 68 6.56 -18.32 -14.36
CA VAL A 68 5.91 -17.56 -13.27
C VAL A 68 4.49 -18.06 -13.02
N PHE A 69 3.70 -18.28 -14.06
CA PHE A 69 2.34 -18.82 -13.92
C PHE A 69 2.35 -20.26 -13.38
N LYS A 70 3.29 -21.09 -13.82
CA LYS A 70 3.48 -22.45 -13.30
C LYS A 70 3.72 -22.43 -11.78
N GLU A 71 4.63 -21.58 -11.31
CA GLU A 71 4.97 -21.46 -9.90
C GLU A 71 3.82 -20.84 -9.08
N GLY A 72 3.16 -19.80 -9.60
CA GLY A 72 1.97 -19.21 -8.98
C GLY A 72 0.83 -20.21 -8.82
N GLY A 73 0.61 -21.06 -9.83
CA GLY A 73 -0.34 -22.17 -9.77
C GLY A 73 0.00 -23.20 -8.69
N ARG A 74 1.28 -23.56 -8.56
CA ARG A 74 1.79 -24.49 -7.53
C ARG A 74 1.56 -23.96 -6.10
N VAL A 75 1.83 -22.67 -5.88
CA VAL A 75 1.61 -22.03 -4.58
C VAL A 75 0.12 -21.98 -4.23
N ALA A 76 -0.75 -21.61 -5.19
CA ALA A 76 -2.19 -21.62 -5.01
C ALA A 76 -2.74 -23.03 -4.71
N ASP A 77 -2.23 -24.06 -5.41
CA ASP A 77 -2.61 -25.45 -5.15
C ASP A 77 -2.25 -25.89 -3.73
N LYS A 78 -1.01 -25.62 -3.30
CA LYS A 78 -0.55 -25.94 -1.94
C LYS A 78 -1.34 -25.18 -0.87
N ALA A 79 -1.69 -23.92 -1.12
CA ALA A 79 -2.54 -23.13 -0.22
C ALA A 79 -3.94 -23.75 -0.11
N GLY A 80 -4.52 -24.19 -1.23
CA GLY A 80 -5.80 -24.90 -1.26
C GLY A 80 -5.78 -26.20 -0.44
N GLN A 81 -4.73 -27.01 -0.60
CA GLN A 81 -4.53 -28.25 0.17
C GLN A 81 -4.38 -27.97 1.68
N ASN A 82 -3.63 -26.93 2.05
CA ASN A 82 -3.46 -26.55 3.46
C ASN A 82 -4.77 -26.08 4.09
N LEU A 83 -5.60 -25.31 3.37
CA LEU A 83 -6.94 -24.93 3.85
C LEU A 83 -7.83 -26.15 4.08
N GLY A 84 -7.76 -27.15 3.20
CA GLY A 84 -8.46 -28.42 3.39
C GLY A 84 -8.03 -29.14 4.67
N LYS A 85 -6.72 -29.29 4.88
CA LYS A 85 -6.14 -29.90 6.10
C LYS A 85 -6.53 -29.15 7.36
N THR A 86 -6.55 -27.81 7.33
CA THR A 86 -7.02 -27.00 8.47
C THR A 86 -8.49 -27.29 8.78
N GLY A 87 -9.33 -27.47 7.77
CA GLY A 87 -10.71 -27.93 7.96
C GLY A 87 -10.79 -29.28 8.67
N ASP A 88 -9.98 -30.25 8.25
CA ASP A 88 -9.93 -31.59 8.88
C ASP A 88 -9.45 -31.54 10.33
N LEU A 89 -8.41 -30.76 10.63
CA LEU A 89 -7.91 -30.59 11.99
C LEU A 89 -8.93 -29.92 12.92
N HIS A 90 -9.72 -28.98 12.40
CA HIS A 90 -10.80 -28.37 13.17
C HIS A 90 -11.88 -29.38 13.54
N GLU A 91 -12.29 -30.24 12.60
CA GLU A 91 -13.29 -31.27 12.87
C GLU A 91 -12.78 -32.34 13.84
N GLU A 92 -11.51 -32.75 13.70
CA GLU A 92 -10.87 -33.69 14.64
C GLU A 92 -10.81 -33.11 16.07
N ALA A 93 -10.43 -31.83 16.21
CA ALA A 93 -10.42 -31.15 17.50
C ALA A 93 -11.82 -31.04 18.12
N ASP A 94 -12.84 -30.74 17.32
CA ASP A 94 -14.24 -30.68 17.77
C ASP A 94 -14.75 -32.07 18.22
N HIS A 95 -14.40 -33.14 17.50
CA HIS A 95 -14.72 -34.50 17.91
C HIS A 95 -14.01 -34.91 19.20
N ALA A 96 -12.71 -34.64 19.32
CA ALA A 96 -11.95 -34.93 20.53
C ALA A 96 -12.50 -34.17 21.75
N ALA A 97 -12.87 -32.89 21.57
CA ALA A 97 -13.49 -32.08 22.61
C ALA A 97 -14.86 -32.61 23.02
N ARG A 98 -15.70 -33.00 22.05
CA ARG A 98 -17.01 -33.64 22.30
C ARG A 98 -16.85 -34.94 23.09
N ASP A 99 -15.95 -35.82 22.67
CA ASP A 99 -15.76 -37.12 23.29
C ASP A 99 -15.17 -36.98 24.71
N GLY A 100 -14.26 -36.03 24.91
CA GLY A 100 -13.78 -35.63 26.23
C GLY A 100 -14.89 -35.11 27.13
N LEU A 101 -15.80 -34.28 26.60
CA LEU A 101 -16.95 -33.78 27.34
C LEU A 101 -17.93 -34.90 27.72
N LEU A 102 -18.22 -35.82 26.80
CA LEU A 102 -19.08 -36.98 27.05
C LEU A 102 -18.51 -37.95 28.08
N LYS A 103 -17.17 -38.04 28.19
CA LYS A 103 -16.49 -38.84 29.21
C LYS A 103 -16.67 -38.27 30.62
N VAL A 104 -16.63 -36.94 30.75
CA VAL A 104 -16.80 -36.24 32.05
C VAL A 104 -18.28 -36.07 32.41
N ARG A 105 -19.17 -35.95 31.42
CA ARG A 105 -20.61 -35.76 31.60
C ARG A 105 -21.42 -36.78 30.78
N PRO A 106 -21.53 -38.04 31.25
CA PRO A 106 -22.27 -39.07 30.52
C PRO A 106 -23.78 -38.81 30.44
N ASP A 107 -24.34 -38.01 31.35
CA ASP A 107 -25.73 -37.53 31.33
C ASP A 107 -26.03 -36.59 30.16
N ALA A 108 -24.99 -35.92 29.62
CA ALA A 108 -25.10 -35.06 28.45
C ALA A 108 -25.40 -35.81 27.15
N LYS A 109 -25.34 -37.16 27.13
CA LYS A 109 -25.75 -37.99 25.98
C LYS A 109 -27.22 -37.81 25.59
N SER A 110 -28.07 -37.37 26.52
CA SER A 110 -29.52 -37.22 26.30
C SER A 110 -29.94 -35.88 25.69
N LYS A 111 -29.05 -34.88 25.72
CA LYS A 111 -29.31 -33.56 25.15
C LYS A 111 -28.49 -33.45 23.87
N HIS A 112 -29.12 -33.07 22.77
CA HIS A 112 -28.44 -32.84 21.49
C HIS A 112 -27.38 -31.76 21.69
N LEU A 113 -26.16 -32.16 22.03
CA LEU A 113 -25.04 -31.24 22.14
C LEU A 113 -24.79 -30.68 20.73
N PRO A 114 -24.51 -29.38 20.59
CA PRO A 114 -24.13 -28.78 19.31
C PRO A 114 -22.72 -29.25 18.94
N GLY A 115 -22.58 -30.53 18.58
CA GLY A 115 -21.45 -31.03 17.81
C GLY A 115 -21.73 -30.76 16.34
N GLY A 116 -20.70 -30.41 15.58
CA GLY A 116 -20.75 -30.09 14.15
C GLY A 116 -21.12 -31.26 13.24
N GLY A 117 -22.11 -32.08 13.62
CA GLY A 117 -22.71 -33.07 12.73
C GLY A 117 -23.67 -32.39 11.76
N GLU A 118 -23.53 -32.79 10.48
CA GLU A 118 -24.43 -32.61 9.35
C GLU A 118 -25.72 -31.81 9.67
N ARG A 119 -25.61 -30.49 9.70
CA ARG A 119 -26.81 -29.69 9.45
C ARG A 119 -27.15 -29.91 7.97
N PRO A 120 -28.34 -30.44 7.62
CA PRO A 120 -28.75 -30.52 6.23
C PRO A 120 -28.60 -29.11 5.62
N PRO A 121 -28.04 -28.99 4.40
CA PRO A 121 -27.78 -27.70 3.81
C PRO A 121 -29.08 -26.90 3.80
N ALA A 122 -29.09 -25.76 4.46
CA ALA A 122 -30.21 -24.83 4.39
C ALA A 122 -30.44 -24.52 2.89
N PRO A 123 -31.65 -24.68 2.35
CA PRO A 123 -31.92 -24.42 0.95
C PRO A 123 -31.57 -22.96 0.67
N VAL A 124 -30.54 -22.77 -0.15
CA VAL A 124 -30.16 -21.45 -0.64
C VAL A 124 -31.28 -21.03 -1.59
N ALA A 125 -32.11 -20.09 -1.13
CA ALA A 125 -33.16 -19.51 -1.95
C ALA A 125 -32.51 -18.95 -3.23
N GLY A 126 -32.88 -19.53 -4.38
CA GLY A 126 -32.43 -19.08 -5.69
C GLY A 126 -32.77 -17.61 -5.87
N GLY A 127 -31.73 -16.77 -5.86
CA GLY A 127 -31.82 -15.36 -6.21
C GLY A 127 -32.15 -15.25 -7.70
N GLY A 128 -33.45 -15.13 -7.97
CA GLY A 128 -34.00 -14.88 -9.30
C GLY A 128 -33.48 -13.57 -9.89
N GLY A 129 -33.31 -13.59 -11.21
CA GLY A 129 -32.95 -12.44 -12.02
C GLY A 129 -33.90 -11.27 -11.80
N GLY A 130 -33.34 -10.15 -11.32
CA GLY A 130 -34.01 -8.86 -11.21
C GLY A 130 -33.71 -8.01 -12.45
N GLY A 131 -34.73 -7.84 -13.27
CA GLY A 131 -34.74 -7.01 -14.47
C GLY A 131 -34.43 -5.52 -14.23
N GLY A 132 -34.17 -4.85 -15.35
CA GLY A 132 -33.68 -3.49 -15.44
C GLY A 132 -34.46 -2.45 -14.64
N ARG A 133 -33.71 -1.65 -13.89
CA ARG A 133 -34.14 -0.32 -13.45
C ARG A 133 -33.45 0.73 -14.32
N LYS A 134 -34.28 1.58 -14.93
CA LYS A 134 -33.84 2.78 -15.65
C LYS A 134 -33.08 3.73 -14.70
N PRO A 135 -32.04 4.43 -15.17
CA PRO A 135 -31.36 5.43 -14.35
C PRO A 135 -32.27 6.66 -14.12
N PRO A 136 -32.16 7.33 -12.95
CA PRO A 136 -32.85 8.59 -12.72
C PRO A 136 -32.26 9.70 -13.59
N LYS A 137 -33.14 10.54 -14.15
CA LYS A 137 -32.80 11.80 -14.82
C LYS A 137 -32.13 12.74 -13.81
N VAL A 138 -30.85 13.02 -14.02
CA VAL A 138 -30.17 14.13 -13.36
C VAL A 138 -30.52 15.42 -14.10
N ARG A 139 -30.94 16.40 -13.30
CA ARG A 139 -31.45 17.70 -13.72
C ARG A 139 -30.27 18.63 -13.96
N THR A 140 -30.18 19.18 -15.17
CA THR A 140 -29.25 20.23 -15.58
C THR A 140 -29.62 21.56 -14.93
N GLY A 141 -28.62 22.20 -14.31
CA GLY A 141 -28.58 23.60 -13.90
C GLY A 141 -27.20 23.80 -13.25
N GLY A 142 -26.40 24.83 -13.53
CA GLY A 142 -26.57 26.05 -14.31
C GLY A 142 -25.65 27.10 -13.69
N GLY A 143 -24.71 27.64 -14.45
CA GLY A 143 -24.16 29.00 -14.31
C GLY A 143 -23.11 29.31 -13.23
N GLY A 144 -22.05 30.02 -13.66
CA GLY A 144 -21.06 30.74 -12.86
C GLY A 144 -19.65 30.22 -13.12
N GLY A 145 -18.75 30.87 -13.86
CA GLY A 145 -18.50 32.30 -13.99
C GLY A 145 -17.43 32.70 -12.97
N GLY A 146 -16.16 32.65 -13.34
CA GLY A 146 -15.02 32.98 -12.48
C GLY A 146 -13.73 33.13 -13.28
N ASP A 147 -13.12 34.30 -13.15
CA ASP A 147 -12.07 34.86 -14.00
C ASP A 147 -10.72 34.14 -13.90
N GLU A 148 -9.99 34.12 -15.03
CA GLU A 148 -8.62 33.64 -15.15
C GLU A 148 -7.65 34.75 -14.72
N GLU A 149 -6.94 34.56 -13.61
CA GLU A 149 -5.71 35.29 -13.30
C GLU A 149 -4.49 34.37 -13.50
N GLU A 150 -3.62 34.81 -14.40
CA GLU A 150 -2.33 34.22 -14.77
C GLU A 150 -1.30 34.39 -13.63
N PRO A 151 -0.55 33.35 -13.20
CA PRO A 151 0.64 33.56 -12.39
C PRO A 151 1.90 33.55 -13.26
N THR A 152 2.64 34.63 -13.12
CA THR A 152 3.97 34.87 -13.67
C THR A 152 4.98 33.85 -13.15
N HIS A 153 5.78 33.32 -14.08
CA HIS A 153 6.93 32.46 -13.81
C HIS A 153 8.04 33.22 -13.07
N LEU A 154 8.44 32.72 -11.90
CA LEU A 154 9.69 33.09 -11.22
C LEU A 154 10.55 31.84 -11.01
N SER A 155 11.65 31.78 -11.77
CA SER A 155 12.75 30.84 -11.61
C SER A 155 13.67 31.30 -10.47
N GLY A 156 14.05 30.41 -9.54
CA GLY A 156 15.11 30.73 -8.58
C GLY A 156 15.45 29.64 -7.56
N ASN A 157 16.63 29.04 -7.73
CA ASN A 157 17.57 28.47 -6.75
C ASN A 157 17.03 27.70 -5.51
N LEU A 158 17.20 26.38 -5.55
CA LEU A 158 17.13 25.48 -4.40
C LEU A 158 18.50 25.40 -3.70
N ASN A 159 18.74 26.24 -2.70
CA ASN A 159 19.77 26.01 -1.66
C ASN A 159 19.65 26.92 -0.43
N HIS A 160 18.44 27.23 0.02
CA HIS A 160 18.20 27.82 1.35
C HIS A 160 16.92 27.24 1.97
N SER A 161 17.04 26.59 3.13
CA SER A 161 15.90 26.31 4.00
C SER A 161 15.22 27.64 4.36
N PRO A 162 13.92 27.84 4.07
CA PRO A 162 13.24 29.04 4.49
C PRO A 162 13.10 29.00 6.02
N GLY A 163 13.69 30.01 6.67
CA GLY A 163 13.47 30.25 8.09
C GLY A 163 11.98 30.38 8.36
N TYR A 164 11.44 29.42 9.09
CA TYR A 164 10.05 29.37 9.52
C TYR A 164 9.79 30.54 10.47
N ARG A 165 9.17 31.61 9.96
CA ARG A 165 8.70 32.74 10.76
C ARG A 165 7.33 32.35 11.33
N GLY A 166 7.35 31.58 12.42
CA GLY A 166 6.13 31.18 13.12
C GLY A 166 5.37 32.39 13.67
N THR A 167 4.16 32.61 13.18
CA THR A 167 3.19 33.48 13.84
C THR A 167 2.76 32.80 15.14
N ALA A 168 3.11 33.38 16.28
CA ALA A 168 2.76 32.86 17.59
C ALA A 168 1.22 32.87 17.77
N SER A 169 0.59 31.71 17.58
CA SER A 169 -0.80 31.45 18.00
C SER A 169 -0.77 31.08 19.48
N THR A 170 -1.16 32.02 20.34
CA THR A 170 -1.23 31.83 21.79
C THR A 170 -2.62 31.33 22.19
N GLY A 171 -2.69 30.11 22.75
CA GLY A 171 -3.82 29.64 23.56
C GLY A 171 -4.47 28.37 23.03
N LEU A 172 -4.22 27.24 23.70
CA LEU A 172 -4.84 25.89 23.61
C LEU A 172 -4.93 25.19 22.23
N SER A 173 -4.98 25.94 21.14
CA SER A 173 -5.24 25.46 19.78
C SER A 173 -4.10 24.57 19.26
N SER A 174 -2.84 24.87 19.58
CA SER A 174 -1.69 24.14 19.02
C SER A 174 -1.54 22.69 19.51
N ALA A 175 -2.20 22.31 20.61
CA ALA A 175 -2.14 20.95 21.13
C ALA A 175 -3.22 20.04 20.55
N SER A 176 -4.29 20.61 19.97
CA SER A 176 -5.44 19.87 19.45
C SER A 176 -5.16 19.39 18.02
N PRO A 177 -5.40 18.08 17.70
CA PRO A 177 -5.16 17.54 16.36
C PRO A 177 -5.89 18.30 15.25
N GLU A 178 -7.04 18.90 15.56
CA GLU A 178 -7.87 19.66 14.61
C GLU A 178 -7.20 20.92 14.08
N HIS A 179 -6.15 21.42 14.74
CA HIS A 179 -5.41 22.62 14.32
C HIS A 179 -4.02 22.30 13.75
N MET A 180 -3.71 21.01 13.54
CA MET A 180 -2.46 20.60 12.92
C MET A 180 -2.42 21.00 11.45
N PRO A 181 -1.23 21.25 10.88
CA PRO A 181 -1.09 21.54 9.46
C PRO A 181 -1.70 20.42 8.61
N GLU A 182 -2.22 20.75 7.42
CA GLU A 182 -2.74 19.75 6.48
C GLU A 182 -1.73 18.60 6.23
N PRO A 183 -2.19 17.36 6.01
CA PRO A 183 -1.32 16.25 5.65
C PRO A 183 -0.49 16.60 4.41
N SER A 184 0.82 16.42 4.52
CA SER A 184 1.74 16.57 3.40
C SER A 184 2.10 15.19 2.90
N LEU A 185 2.17 14.98 1.59
CA LEU A 185 2.74 13.74 1.02
C LEU A 185 4.26 13.84 0.87
N ASN A 186 4.87 14.94 1.30
CA ASN A 186 6.32 15.09 1.30
C ASN A 186 6.92 14.10 2.32
N PRO A 187 7.82 13.19 1.91
CA PRO A 187 8.40 12.17 2.77
C PRO A 187 9.39 12.71 3.80
N ALA A 188 9.74 13.99 3.76
CA ALA A 188 10.49 14.67 4.82
C ALA A 188 9.66 14.71 6.12
N PRO A 189 10.29 14.67 7.31
CA PRO A 189 9.56 14.77 8.56
C PRO A 189 9.00 16.20 8.76
N HIS A 190 7.78 16.29 9.31
CA HIS A 190 7.07 17.56 9.51
C HIS A 190 6.81 17.80 11.00
N LYS A 191 7.09 19.02 11.48
CA LYS A 191 6.68 19.42 12.83
C LYS A 191 5.17 19.60 12.87
N LEU A 192 4.49 18.84 13.72
CA LEU A 192 3.04 18.93 13.91
C LEU A 192 2.66 19.91 15.02
N ALA A 193 3.38 19.86 16.14
CA ALA A 193 3.06 20.65 17.32
C ALA A 193 4.30 20.99 18.16
N ASP A 194 4.12 21.98 19.02
CA ASP A 194 5.06 22.38 20.06
C ASP A 194 4.32 22.50 21.39
N LEU A 195 4.56 21.54 22.27
CA LEU A 195 3.89 21.43 23.58
C LEU A 195 4.76 21.99 24.72
N SER A 196 5.90 22.60 24.41
CA SER A 196 6.82 23.15 25.42
C SER A 196 6.14 24.14 26.37
N HIS A 197 5.17 24.91 25.85
CA HIS A 197 4.43 25.95 26.56
C HIS A 197 2.91 25.82 26.44
N ALA A 198 2.41 24.66 25.98
CA ALA A 198 0.98 24.46 25.81
C ALA A 198 0.27 24.33 27.17
N GLU A 199 -0.89 24.99 27.30
CA GLU A 199 -1.78 24.80 28.45
C GLU A 199 -2.26 23.34 28.53
N GLY A 200 -2.45 22.83 29.74
CA GLY A 200 -2.91 21.45 29.97
C GLY A 200 -1.81 20.38 29.82
N VAL A 201 -0.56 20.75 29.55
CA VAL A 201 0.57 19.82 29.61
C VAL A 201 0.95 19.54 31.06
N THR A 202 0.95 18.26 31.44
CA THR A 202 1.40 17.80 32.76
C THR A 202 2.77 17.15 32.62
N ARG A 203 3.66 17.46 33.57
CA ARG A 203 5.02 16.91 33.62
C ARG A 203 5.23 16.20 34.94
N ASP A 204 5.97 15.11 34.87
CA ASP A 204 6.51 14.45 36.04
C ASP A 204 7.47 15.40 36.76
N LYS A 205 7.36 15.48 38.09
CA LYS A 205 8.10 16.49 38.88
C LYS A 205 9.58 16.16 39.01
N GLU A 206 9.94 14.89 39.00
CA GLU A 206 11.31 14.43 39.22
C GLU A 206 12.08 14.41 37.91
N THR A 207 11.49 13.78 36.90
CA THR A 207 12.11 13.59 35.60
C THR A 207 11.89 14.79 34.69
N GLY A 208 10.85 15.60 34.85
CA GLY A 208 10.49 16.72 33.96
C GLY A 208 9.84 16.31 32.63
N LEU A 209 9.61 15.00 32.42
CA LEU A 209 9.01 14.46 31.21
C LEU A 209 7.51 14.73 31.18
N ILE A 210 6.97 14.98 29.99
CA ILE A 210 5.53 15.12 29.77
C ILE A 210 4.84 13.77 30.01
N THR A 211 3.94 13.74 30.98
CA THR A 211 3.13 12.57 31.34
C THR A 211 1.72 12.63 30.77
N GLY A 212 1.24 13.82 30.40
CA GLY A 212 -0.10 14.00 29.84
C GLY A 212 -0.29 15.34 29.15
N VAL A 213 -1.27 15.39 28.25
CA VAL A 213 -1.65 16.56 27.46
C VAL A 213 -3.18 16.67 27.50
N GLY A 214 -3.70 17.70 28.15
CA GLY A 214 -5.12 17.82 28.44
C GLY A 214 -5.60 16.74 29.40
N ASP A 215 -6.61 15.98 29.00
CA ASP A 215 -7.18 14.85 29.73
C ASP A 215 -6.57 13.49 29.36
N ARG A 216 -5.56 13.47 28.48
CA ARG A 216 -4.92 12.26 27.95
C ARG A 216 -3.55 12.03 28.56
N SER A 217 -3.18 10.77 28.76
CA SER A 217 -1.77 10.41 28.99
C SER A 217 -0.93 10.76 27.75
N SER A 218 0.39 10.91 27.91
CA SER A 218 1.28 11.15 26.75
C SER A 218 1.19 10.01 25.73
N LYS A 219 1.01 8.77 26.18
CA LYS A 219 0.74 7.61 25.34
C LYS A 219 -0.55 7.80 24.51
N ASP A 220 -1.66 8.08 25.18
CA ASP A 220 -2.97 8.23 24.52
C ASP A 220 -3.01 9.46 23.61
N TYR A 221 -2.27 10.51 23.95
CA TYR A 221 -2.10 11.70 23.11
C TYR A 221 -1.42 11.35 21.79
N VAL A 222 -0.26 10.67 21.85
CA VAL A 222 0.48 10.27 20.63
C VAL A 222 -0.37 9.34 19.76
N THR A 223 -1.08 8.38 20.35
CA THR A 223 -2.02 7.51 19.62
C THR A 223 -3.14 8.31 18.96
N HIS A 224 -3.75 9.25 19.70
CA HIS A 224 -4.82 10.06 19.16
C HIS A 224 -4.37 10.93 17.98
N VAL A 225 -3.19 11.57 18.10
CA VAL A 225 -2.59 12.34 17.00
C VAL A 225 -2.30 11.43 15.80
N ALA A 226 -1.65 10.28 16.01
CA ALA A 226 -1.29 9.36 14.93
C ALA A 226 -2.51 8.81 14.18
N GLU A 227 -3.57 8.43 14.89
CA GLU A 227 -4.82 7.97 14.29
C GLU A 227 -5.52 9.11 13.52
N HIS A 228 -5.56 10.32 14.10
CA HIS A 228 -6.12 11.49 13.44
C HIS A 228 -5.38 11.78 12.13
N ARG A 229 -4.04 11.81 12.16
CA ARG A 229 -3.19 11.98 10.96
C ARG A 229 -3.45 10.91 9.92
N ALA A 230 -3.43 9.64 10.30
CA ALA A 230 -3.72 8.54 9.39
C ALA A 230 -5.12 8.66 8.73
N SER A 231 -6.09 9.24 9.43
CA SER A 231 -7.43 9.48 8.89
C SER A 231 -7.49 10.58 7.84
N GLN A 232 -6.66 11.62 7.97
CA GLN A 232 -6.61 12.72 7.02
C GLN A 232 -6.09 12.28 5.64
N TYR A 233 -5.26 11.23 5.57
CA TYR A 233 -4.80 10.67 4.28
C TYR A 233 -5.90 9.91 3.51
N ARG A 234 -7.03 9.55 4.13
CA ARG A 234 -8.09 8.76 3.44
C ARG A 234 -8.77 9.53 2.32
N ALA A 235 -9.13 10.80 2.55
CA ALA A 235 -9.89 11.58 1.58
C ALA A 235 -9.09 11.83 0.28
N PRO A 236 -7.82 12.30 0.34
CA PRO A 236 -6.96 12.40 -0.84
C PRO A 236 -6.80 11.07 -1.57
N GLN A 237 -6.69 9.95 -0.85
CA GLN A 237 -6.57 8.64 -1.48
C GLN A 237 -7.86 8.21 -2.22
N GLN A 238 -9.03 8.43 -1.61
CA GLN A 238 -10.30 8.13 -2.26
C GLN A 238 -10.50 8.96 -3.52
N GLN A 239 -10.12 10.24 -3.46
CA GLN A 239 -10.10 11.12 -4.61
C GLN A 239 -9.16 10.60 -5.71
N ALA A 240 -7.90 10.26 -5.39
CA ALA A 240 -6.96 9.72 -6.36
C ALA A 240 -7.43 8.38 -6.97
N LYS A 241 -8.09 7.51 -6.18
CA LYS A 241 -8.75 6.28 -6.66
C LYS A 241 -9.89 6.57 -7.63
N GLN A 242 -10.67 7.60 -7.36
CA GLN A 242 -11.76 8.00 -8.24
C GLN A 242 -11.22 8.57 -9.56
N GLU A 243 -10.26 9.48 -9.50
CA GLU A 243 -9.61 10.06 -10.67
C GLU A 243 -8.93 9.00 -11.55
N GLN A 244 -8.26 8.02 -10.95
CA GLN A 244 -7.69 6.90 -11.70
C GLN A 244 -8.76 6.06 -12.40
N ARG A 245 -9.91 5.79 -11.75
CA ARG A 245 -11.03 5.08 -12.38
C ARG A 245 -11.63 5.88 -13.54
N ASP A 246 -11.75 7.19 -13.35
CA ASP A 246 -12.27 8.10 -14.38
C ASP A 246 -11.33 8.16 -15.58
N TYR A 247 -10.01 8.19 -15.34
CA TYR A 247 -9.00 8.10 -16.38
C TYR A 247 -9.07 6.78 -17.16
N GLN A 248 -9.19 5.64 -16.47
CA GLN A 248 -9.35 4.34 -17.13
C GLN A 248 -10.62 4.27 -17.98
N ARG A 249 -11.72 4.89 -17.53
CA ARG A 249 -12.94 5.03 -18.32
C ARG A 249 -12.71 5.88 -19.57
N GLN A 250 -12.08 7.04 -19.43
CA GLN A 250 -11.73 7.90 -20.57
C GLN A 250 -10.80 7.19 -21.56
N LEU A 251 -9.85 6.39 -21.09
CA LEU A 251 -8.96 5.61 -21.95
C LEU A 251 -9.71 4.54 -22.75
N ALA A 252 -10.70 3.89 -22.13
CA ALA A 252 -11.58 2.94 -22.80
C ALA A 252 -12.46 3.63 -23.87
N GLU A 253 -13.02 4.80 -23.56
CA GLU A 253 -13.78 5.62 -24.50
C GLU A 253 -12.91 6.10 -25.67
N HIS A 254 -11.71 6.60 -25.40
CA HIS A 254 -10.75 7.01 -26.43
C HIS A 254 -10.37 5.83 -27.34
N LYS A 255 -10.23 4.62 -26.80
CA LYS A 255 -9.98 3.42 -27.61
C LYS A 255 -11.13 3.12 -28.57
N GLN A 256 -12.38 3.32 -28.15
CA GLN A 256 -13.55 3.19 -29.04
C GLN A 256 -13.57 4.30 -30.09
N GLN A 257 -13.32 5.56 -29.71
CA GLN A 257 -13.22 6.68 -30.65
C GLN A 257 -12.13 6.45 -31.71
N MET A 258 -10.98 5.88 -31.33
CA MET A 258 -9.92 5.52 -32.26
C MET A 258 -10.33 4.42 -33.24
N GLN A 259 -11.17 3.47 -32.82
CA GLN A 259 -11.71 2.45 -33.73
C GLN A 259 -12.63 3.10 -34.77
N THR A 260 -13.57 3.94 -34.33
CA THR A 260 -14.45 4.70 -35.23
C THR A 260 -13.67 5.61 -36.17
N TYR A 261 -12.68 6.34 -35.66
CA TYR A 261 -11.78 7.17 -36.48
C TYR A 261 -11.09 6.35 -37.57
N ASN A 262 -10.59 5.15 -37.25
CA ASN A 262 -9.93 4.28 -38.22
C ASN A 262 -10.91 3.76 -39.30
N GLU A 263 -12.15 3.48 -38.92
CA GLU A 263 -13.21 3.08 -39.87
C GLU A 263 -13.59 4.24 -40.78
N ASP A 264 -13.83 5.42 -40.22
CA ASP A 264 -14.16 6.65 -40.97
C ASP A 264 -13.01 7.05 -41.89
N LYS A 265 -11.76 6.95 -41.43
CA LYS A 265 -10.56 7.24 -42.23
C LYS A 265 -10.44 6.28 -43.41
N ARG A 266 -10.74 4.99 -43.21
CA ARG A 266 -10.78 4.01 -44.32
C ARG A 266 -11.87 4.35 -45.32
N ALA A 267 -13.08 4.65 -44.86
CA ALA A 267 -14.20 5.05 -45.72
C ALA A 267 -13.88 6.33 -46.51
N TRP A 268 -13.28 7.32 -45.86
CA TRP A 268 -12.84 8.56 -46.49
C TRP A 268 -11.77 8.33 -47.57
N VAL A 269 -10.80 7.44 -47.33
CA VAL A 269 -9.79 7.07 -48.34
C VAL A 269 -10.45 6.43 -49.57
N GLU A 270 -11.41 5.53 -49.38
CA GLU A 270 -12.14 4.91 -50.50
C GLU A 270 -13.01 5.92 -51.26
N GLN A 271 -13.70 6.83 -50.56
CA GLN A 271 -14.48 7.90 -51.18
C GLN A 271 -13.59 8.83 -52.01
N ARG A 272 -12.40 9.20 -51.51
CA ARG A 272 -11.44 10.00 -52.28
C ARG A 272 -10.98 9.30 -53.55
N LYS A 273 -10.76 7.98 -53.52
CA LYS A 273 -10.40 7.21 -54.71
C LYS A 273 -11.53 7.24 -55.74
N GLN A 274 -12.77 7.04 -55.31
CA GLN A 274 -13.94 7.07 -56.19
C GLN A 274 -14.15 8.45 -56.83
N GLU A 275 -14.09 9.52 -56.04
CA GLU A 275 -14.23 10.89 -56.53
C GLU A 275 -13.09 11.29 -57.49
N ALA A 276 -11.86 10.88 -57.19
CA ALA A 276 -10.73 11.10 -58.11
C ALA A 276 -10.93 10.38 -59.45
N ALA A 277 -11.47 9.16 -59.43
CA ALA A 277 -11.78 8.41 -60.65
C ALA A 277 -12.92 9.06 -61.44
N ALA A 278 -13.98 9.49 -60.78
CA ALA A 278 -15.13 10.18 -61.40
C ALA A 278 -14.71 11.53 -62.01
N ALA A 279 -14.01 12.36 -61.24
CA ALA A 279 -13.51 13.66 -61.70
C ALA A 279 -12.61 13.52 -62.94
N LYS A 280 -11.74 12.50 -62.95
CA LYS A 280 -10.91 12.17 -64.10
C LYS A 280 -11.73 11.77 -65.33
N ALA A 281 -12.77 10.96 -65.15
CA ALA A 281 -13.65 10.55 -66.24
C ALA A 281 -14.44 11.74 -66.83
N GLU A 282 -14.77 12.73 -65.99
CA GLU A 282 -15.53 13.92 -66.36
C GLU A 282 -14.66 15.11 -66.81
N GLY A 283 -13.33 15.01 -66.71
CA GLY A 283 -12.42 16.11 -67.05
C GLY A 283 -12.49 17.30 -66.10
N ARG A 284 -12.89 17.09 -64.84
CA ARG A 284 -12.97 18.12 -63.79
C ARG A 284 -11.97 17.88 -62.67
N GLU A 285 -11.75 18.89 -61.83
CA GLU A 285 -10.98 18.71 -60.59
C GLU A 285 -11.80 17.91 -59.55
N PRO A 286 -11.15 17.02 -58.79
CA PRO A 286 -11.81 16.26 -57.72
C PRO A 286 -12.10 17.15 -56.51
N ASN A 287 -13.32 17.04 -55.96
CA ASN A 287 -13.72 17.75 -54.75
C ASN A 287 -13.69 16.80 -53.55
N PHE A 288 -12.61 16.82 -52.77
CA PHE A 288 -12.45 15.88 -51.66
C PHE A 288 -13.21 16.33 -50.41
N PRO A 289 -13.90 15.41 -49.72
CA PRO A 289 -14.47 15.71 -48.41
C PRO A 289 -13.36 16.00 -47.39
N PRO A 290 -13.65 16.77 -46.32
CA PRO A 290 -12.68 17.02 -45.26
C PRO A 290 -12.28 15.71 -44.58
N GLU A 291 -11.02 15.62 -44.18
CA GLU A 291 -10.49 14.45 -43.49
C GLU A 291 -11.10 14.31 -42.08
N PRO A 292 -11.44 13.09 -41.63
CA PRO A 292 -11.84 12.86 -40.23
C PRO A 292 -10.75 13.36 -39.27
N ARG A 293 -11.14 14.01 -38.18
CA ARG A 293 -10.21 14.48 -37.14
C ARG A 293 -9.88 13.33 -36.18
N MET A 294 -8.60 13.19 -35.85
CA MET A 294 -8.14 12.22 -34.86
C MET A 294 -8.64 12.63 -33.46
N PRO A 295 -9.20 11.71 -32.65
CA PRO A 295 -9.59 12.01 -31.29
C PRO A 295 -8.36 12.32 -30.43
N GLU A 296 -8.54 13.20 -29.44
CA GLU A 296 -7.46 13.61 -28.53
C GLU A 296 -7.30 12.58 -27.42
N LYS A 297 -6.05 12.19 -27.15
CA LYS A 297 -5.73 11.23 -26.11
C LYS A 297 -6.01 11.87 -24.74
N PRO A 298 -6.72 11.18 -23.83
CA PRO A 298 -6.93 11.70 -22.48
C PRO A 298 -5.59 11.84 -21.74
N THR A 299 -5.43 12.97 -21.06
CA THR A 299 -4.27 13.25 -20.21
C THR A 299 -4.40 12.45 -18.91
N PRO A 300 -3.37 11.72 -18.49
CA PRO A 300 -3.38 11.09 -17.16
C PRO A 300 -3.53 12.16 -16.09
N PRO A 301 -4.26 11.88 -14.99
CA PRO A 301 -4.38 12.84 -13.92
C PRO A 301 -2.99 13.09 -13.31
N SER A 302 -2.72 14.33 -12.91
CA SER A 302 -1.48 14.68 -12.18
C SER A 302 -1.35 13.90 -10.87
N THR A 303 -2.46 13.36 -10.36
CA THR A 303 -2.51 12.47 -9.19
C THR A 303 -1.92 11.09 -9.43
N GLY A 304 -1.37 10.79 -10.61
CA GLY A 304 -0.46 9.64 -10.78
C GLY A 304 0.67 9.64 -9.74
N ASP A 305 1.18 10.82 -9.38
CA ASP A 305 2.15 10.99 -8.29
C ASP A 305 1.51 10.73 -6.93
N VAL A 306 0.26 11.18 -6.71
CA VAL A 306 -0.50 10.91 -5.49
C VAL A 306 -0.85 9.42 -5.35
N TYR A 307 -0.98 8.66 -6.44
CA TYR A 307 -1.24 7.20 -6.39
C TYR A 307 0.03 6.40 -6.11
N ASN A 308 1.17 6.83 -6.68
CA ASN A 308 2.48 6.29 -6.32
C ASN A 308 2.87 6.67 -4.88
N GLN A 309 2.51 7.88 -4.44
CA GLN A 309 2.65 8.35 -3.05
C GLN A 309 1.57 7.77 -2.14
N ALA A 310 0.41 7.31 -2.63
CA ALA A 310 -0.58 6.56 -1.86
C ALA A 310 -0.08 5.15 -1.48
N ASN A 311 1.16 4.80 -1.87
CA ASN A 311 1.98 3.81 -1.18
C ASN A 311 2.70 4.40 0.04
N VAL A 312 2.22 5.47 0.68
CA VAL A 312 2.61 5.78 2.07
C VAL A 312 2.27 4.54 2.88
N GLY A 313 3.24 3.65 3.01
CA GLY A 313 3.04 2.36 3.64
C GLY A 313 2.62 2.61 5.08
N VAL A 314 3.29 3.54 5.73
CA VAL A 314 3.11 3.88 7.14
C VAL A 314 3.25 5.39 7.32
N THR A 315 2.41 5.97 8.17
CA THR A 315 2.62 7.28 8.79
C THR A 315 2.96 7.05 10.25
N ALA A 316 3.87 7.84 10.80
CA ALA A 316 4.26 7.73 12.20
C ALA A 316 4.26 9.11 12.85
N VAL A 317 3.81 9.17 14.10
CA VAL A 317 3.94 10.36 14.93
C VAL A 317 4.93 10.04 16.04
N GLY A 318 6.00 10.81 16.09
CA GLY A 318 6.96 10.83 17.18
C GLY A 318 6.71 12.03 18.09
N MET A 319 6.75 11.81 19.40
CA MET A 319 6.75 12.88 20.40
C MET A 319 7.98 12.72 21.29
N ASP A 320 8.70 13.82 21.48
CA ASP A 320 9.71 13.92 22.53
C ASP A 320 9.06 14.45 23.82
N MET A 321 8.97 13.60 24.84
CA MET A 321 8.33 13.95 26.12
C MET A 321 9.17 14.95 26.93
N ARG A 322 10.46 15.12 26.64
CA ARG A 322 11.32 16.13 27.28
C ARG A 322 10.97 17.51 26.77
N THR A 323 11.03 17.69 25.45
CA THR A 323 10.88 18.99 24.79
C THR A 323 9.42 19.35 24.54
N GLY A 324 8.55 18.36 24.33
CA GLY A 324 7.16 18.54 23.90
C GLY A 324 7.01 18.73 22.38
N LEU A 325 8.07 18.50 21.60
CA LEU A 325 8.00 18.56 20.15
C LEU A 325 7.34 17.31 19.60
N VAL A 326 6.46 17.50 18.61
CA VAL A 326 5.74 16.43 17.92
C VAL A 326 6.05 16.50 16.43
N TYR A 327 6.51 15.39 15.86
CA TYR A 327 6.86 15.26 14.46
C TYR A 327 6.09 14.11 13.80
N GLU A 328 5.70 14.32 12.55
CA GLU A 328 5.21 13.29 11.65
C GLU A 328 6.33 12.82 10.74
N GLY A 329 6.42 11.51 10.54
CA GLY A 329 7.18 10.90 9.46
C GLY A 329 6.26 10.11 8.54
N ILE A 330 6.68 9.96 7.30
CA ILE A 330 5.91 9.35 6.21
C ILE A 330 6.84 8.40 5.46
N ASN A 331 6.41 7.15 5.26
CA ASN A 331 7.12 6.24 4.37
C ASN A 331 7.10 6.84 2.96
N GLY A 332 8.28 6.97 2.36
CA GLY A 332 8.38 7.33 0.96
C GLY A 332 8.68 6.12 0.09
N THR A 333 9.04 6.38 -1.16
CA THR A 333 9.61 5.41 -2.10
C THR A 333 10.99 4.95 -1.63
N GLY A 334 11.59 3.98 -2.34
CA GLY A 334 12.94 3.50 -2.02
C GLY A 334 14.04 4.57 -2.15
N GLU A 335 13.76 5.69 -2.83
CA GLU A 335 14.68 6.83 -2.95
C GLU A 335 14.46 7.86 -1.83
N ASP A 336 13.31 7.83 -1.17
CA ASP A 336 12.89 8.78 -0.14
C ASP A 336 13.42 8.38 1.25
N VAL A 337 14.72 8.19 1.33
CA VAL A 337 15.46 7.83 2.56
C VAL A 337 16.08 9.07 3.19
N ILE A 338 16.34 9.04 4.49
CA ILE A 338 17.13 10.08 5.17
C ILE A 338 18.53 10.11 4.52
N PRO A 339 18.96 11.24 3.92
CA PRO A 339 20.29 11.34 3.35
C PRO A 339 21.38 11.11 4.40
N ASP A 340 22.54 10.61 3.97
CA ASP A 340 23.55 10.18 4.92
C ASP A 340 24.06 11.34 5.82
N ALA A 341 24.17 12.54 5.25
CA ALA A 341 24.54 13.77 5.95
C ALA A 341 23.47 14.28 6.94
N ASP A 342 22.22 13.85 6.78
CA ASP A 342 21.08 14.29 7.59
C ASP A 342 20.68 13.24 8.65
N LEU A 343 21.34 12.08 8.68
CA LEU A 343 21.11 11.07 9.71
C LEU A 343 21.80 11.49 11.01
N HIS A 344 21.01 11.58 12.08
CA HIS A 344 21.49 11.92 13.40
C HIS A 344 22.56 10.91 13.88
N PRO A 345 23.67 11.37 14.51
CA PRO A 345 24.76 10.49 14.94
C PRO A 345 24.32 9.27 15.76
N THR A 346 23.36 9.45 16.68
CA THR A 346 22.78 8.35 17.48
C THR A 346 22.15 7.26 16.61
N LEU A 347 21.35 7.64 15.59
CA LEU A 347 20.73 6.68 14.69
C LEU A 347 21.73 6.10 13.69
N ARG A 348 22.76 6.87 13.31
CA ARG A 348 23.87 6.36 12.50
C ARG A 348 24.61 5.24 13.21
N GLN A 349 24.93 5.41 14.49
CA GLN A 349 25.54 4.35 15.28
C GLN A 349 24.66 3.09 15.31
N HIS A 350 23.34 3.22 15.50
CA HIS A 350 22.44 2.06 15.47
C HIS A 350 22.39 1.38 14.09
N LEU A 351 22.42 2.15 13.01
CA LEU A 351 22.49 1.62 11.65
C LEU A 351 23.80 0.87 11.41
N ASP A 352 24.91 1.43 11.88
CA ASP A 352 26.24 0.83 11.78
C ASP A 352 26.33 -0.45 12.62
N ASP A 353 25.83 -0.44 13.86
CA ASP A 353 25.80 -1.61 14.74
C ASP A 353 24.95 -2.74 14.16
N MET A 354 23.81 -2.39 13.55
CA MET A 354 22.96 -3.34 12.86
C MET A 354 23.67 -3.91 11.63
N THR A 355 24.20 -3.06 10.75
CA THR A 355 24.82 -3.48 9.48
C THR A 355 26.12 -4.26 9.69
N ASN A 356 26.90 -3.92 10.73
CA ASN A 356 28.19 -4.54 11.01
C ASN A 356 28.12 -5.69 12.02
N LYS A 357 26.91 -6.18 12.36
CA LYS A 357 26.74 -7.29 13.30
C LYS A 357 27.52 -8.54 12.83
N PRO A 358 28.46 -9.07 13.63
CA PRO A 358 29.20 -10.27 13.26
C PRO A 358 28.28 -11.46 12.97
N GLY A 359 28.47 -12.10 11.82
CA GLY A 359 27.64 -13.22 11.36
C GLY A 359 26.26 -12.82 10.82
N GLY A 360 25.96 -11.53 10.71
CA GLY A 360 24.72 -11.00 10.13
C GLY A 360 23.44 -11.47 10.83
N TYR A 361 22.34 -11.42 10.08
CA TYR A 361 21.02 -11.91 10.49
C TYR A 361 20.60 -13.08 9.60
N PRO A 362 20.06 -14.18 10.18
CA PRO A 362 19.66 -15.34 9.40
C PRO A 362 18.49 -15.00 8.46
N VAL A 363 18.57 -15.48 7.22
CA VAL A 363 17.46 -15.44 6.27
C VAL A 363 16.55 -16.63 6.55
N GLN A 364 15.37 -16.39 7.13
CA GLN A 364 14.52 -17.48 7.65
C GLN A 364 13.93 -18.38 6.55
N ASP A 365 13.83 -17.91 5.31
CA ASP A 365 13.28 -18.66 4.17
C ASP A 365 14.37 -19.32 3.30
N ASP A 366 15.60 -19.42 3.82
CA ASP A 366 16.71 -19.97 3.04
C ASP A 366 17.25 -21.28 3.62
N THR A 367 17.18 -22.33 2.78
CA THR A 367 17.81 -23.64 3.04
C THR A 367 19.34 -23.62 2.97
N THR A 368 19.94 -22.56 2.43
CA THR A 368 21.39 -22.42 2.24
C THR A 368 22.11 -21.90 3.49
N GLY A 369 21.38 -21.47 4.52
CA GLY A 369 21.96 -20.82 5.70
C GLY A 369 22.44 -19.38 5.43
N ALA A 370 21.94 -18.74 4.37
CA ALA A 370 22.30 -17.37 4.04
C ALA A 370 22.00 -16.40 5.19
N THR A 371 22.86 -15.39 5.28
CA THR A 371 22.71 -14.26 6.19
C THR A 371 22.56 -12.98 5.40
N ARG A 372 22.01 -11.96 6.04
CA ARG A 372 21.84 -10.61 5.51
C ARG A 372 22.37 -9.61 6.54
N ASP A 373 22.74 -8.43 6.09
CA ASP A 373 23.33 -7.41 6.97
C ASP A 373 22.30 -6.78 7.92
N ARG A 374 21.00 -6.97 7.66
CA ARG A 374 19.90 -6.39 8.46
C ARG A 374 18.78 -7.40 8.68
N PRO A 375 18.03 -7.39 9.79
CA PRO A 375 16.99 -8.40 10.05
C PRO A 375 15.78 -8.33 9.10
N HIS A 376 15.45 -7.15 8.56
CA HIS A 376 14.38 -6.92 7.59
C HIS A 376 14.96 -6.47 6.23
N PRO A 377 14.37 -6.84 5.08
CA PRO A 377 14.92 -6.46 3.76
C PRO A 377 14.79 -4.96 3.45
N ASP A 378 13.76 -4.29 3.96
CA ASP A 378 13.51 -2.87 3.68
C ASP A 378 14.59 -1.94 4.26
N GLU A 379 14.81 -0.80 3.60
CA GLU A 379 15.73 0.25 4.03
C GLU A 379 15.13 1.06 5.21
N PRO A 380 15.63 0.91 6.45
CA PRO A 380 15.03 1.58 7.62
C PRO A 380 15.05 3.11 7.52
N LEU A 381 15.98 3.71 6.78
CA LEU A 381 16.03 5.16 6.62
C LEU A 381 14.85 5.72 5.81
N GLY A 382 14.11 4.86 5.10
CA GLY A 382 12.85 5.22 4.44
C GLY A 382 11.63 5.20 5.36
N HIS A 383 11.75 4.67 6.57
CA HIS A 383 10.61 4.39 7.45
C HIS A 383 10.18 5.62 8.27
N ALA A 384 8.87 5.81 8.35
CA ALA A 384 8.21 6.94 8.97
C ALA A 384 8.65 7.19 10.41
N GLU A 385 8.68 6.14 11.24
CA GLU A 385 9.06 6.26 12.65
C GLU A 385 10.52 6.66 12.83
N VAL A 386 11.41 6.19 11.95
CA VAL A 386 12.84 6.55 11.97
C VAL A 386 13.01 8.01 11.58
N LYS A 387 12.29 8.50 10.57
CA LYS A 387 12.30 9.91 10.14
C LYS A 387 11.79 10.85 11.24
N ALA A 388 10.69 10.49 11.90
CA ALA A 388 10.14 11.29 12.99
C ALA A 388 11.13 11.41 14.16
N VAL A 389 11.72 10.28 14.58
CA VAL A 389 12.72 10.26 15.67
C VAL A 389 14.02 10.97 15.28
N ASN A 390 14.48 10.80 14.03
CA ASN A 390 15.66 11.53 13.52
C ASN A 390 15.47 13.04 13.64
N ALA A 391 14.30 13.56 13.26
CA ALA A 391 13.99 14.98 13.38
C ALA A 391 13.98 15.42 14.85
N LEU A 392 13.36 14.65 15.76
CA LEU A 392 13.34 14.97 17.19
C LEU A 392 14.73 15.02 17.81
N LEU A 393 15.63 14.10 17.46
CA LEU A 393 17.02 14.11 17.93
C LEU A 393 17.76 15.36 17.44
N TRP A 394 17.60 15.74 16.16
CA TRP A 394 18.16 16.99 15.65
C TRP A 394 17.59 18.23 16.34
N GLU A 395 16.33 18.24 16.76
CA GLU A 395 15.80 19.35 17.56
C GLU A 395 16.45 19.42 18.94
N ARG A 396 16.68 18.29 19.60
CA ARG A 396 17.43 18.27 20.86
C ARG A 396 18.84 18.82 20.70
N ASN A 397 19.54 18.40 19.64
CA ASN A 397 20.87 18.91 19.30
C ASN A 397 20.88 20.44 19.20
N ARG A 398 19.93 21.01 18.44
CA ARG A 398 19.79 22.47 18.27
C ARG A 398 19.48 23.19 19.57
N LEU A 399 18.75 22.55 20.47
CA LEU A 399 18.41 23.10 21.79
C LEU A 399 19.54 22.91 22.82
N GLY A 400 20.62 22.20 22.47
CA GLY A 400 21.70 21.87 23.41
C GLY A 400 21.26 20.91 24.52
N ILE A 401 20.26 20.06 24.25
CA ILE A 401 19.76 19.01 25.13
C ILE A 401 20.38 17.68 24.71
N ASP A 402 20.58 16.76 25.66
CA ASP A 402 21.10 15.42 25.36
C ASP A 402 20.28 14.71 24.27
N ASP A 403 20.96 14.38 23.18
CA ASP A 403 20.47 13.72 21.97
C ASP A 403 21.14 12.34 21.77
N GLY A 404 21.86 11.83 22.78
CA GLY A 404 22.50 10.52 22.76
C GLY A 404 21.51 9.33 22.84
N PRO A 405 22.00 8.08 22.95
CA PRO A 405 21.14 6.90 23.01
C PRO A 405 20.09 6.91 24.13
N GLY A 406 20.40 7.55 25.27
CA GLY A 406 19.47 7.70 26.39
C GLY A 406 18.25 8.57 26.06
N ALA A 407 18.39 9.51 25.10
CA ALA A 407 17.31 10.39 24.65
C ALA A 407 16.13 9.62 24.08
N LEU A 408 16.36 8.46 23.46
CA LEU A 408 15.31 7.65 22.84
C LEU A 408 14.27 7.19 23.87
N ALA A 409 14.67 6.89 25.10
CA ALA A 409 13.75 6.48 26.17
C ALA A 409 12.77 7.58 26.60
N GLU A 410 13.07 8.83 26.25
CA GLU A 410 12.23 9.99 26.51
C GLU A 410 11.36 10.37 25.29
N MET A 411 11.45 9.61 24.20
CA MET A 411 10.62 9.76 23.01
C MET A 411 9.56 8.65 22.95
N ARG A 412 8.50 8.86 22.18
CA ARG A 412 7.46 7.85 21.93
C ARG A 412 7.00 7.94 20.50
N VAL A 413 6.75 6.79 19.87
CA VAL A 413 6.22 6.71 18.51
C VAL A 413 4.91 5.93 18.46
N ASP A 414 4.01 6.33 17.57
CA ASP A 414 2.87 5.50 17.14
C ASP A 414 2.74 5.55 15.63
N ASN A 415 2.50 4.39 15.03
CA ASN A 415 2.65 4.16 13.60
C ASN A 415 1.40 3.48 13.07
N TYR A 416 0.92 3.94 11.92
CA TYR A 416 -0.32 3.49 11.32
C TYR A 416 -0.15 3.25 9.82
N HIS A 417 -0.81 2.21 9.32
CA HIS A 417 -1.11 2.02 7.92
C HIS A 417 -2.40 2.79 7.57
N PRO A 418 -2.35 3.96 6.91
CA PRO A 418 -3.56 4.71 6.58
C PRO A 418 -4.44 4.03 5.50
N PHE A 419 -3.88 3.04 4.79
CA PHE A 419 -4.41 2.56 3.50
C PHE A 419 -4.72 1.06 3.42
N ARG A 420 -4.75 0.33 4.54
CA ARG A 420 -5.13 -1.11 4.51
C ARG A 420 -6.60 -1.24 4.09
N SER A 421 -6.93 -2.37 3.47
CA SER A 421 -8.31 -2.65 3.02
C SER A 421 -9.33 -2.67 4.16
N GLY A 422 -8.88 -2.97 5.39
CA GLY A 422 -9.69 -2.92 6.61
C GLY A 422 -9.84 -1.52 7.23
N GLY A 423 -9.20 -0.50 6.66
CA GLY A 423 -9.16 0.86 7.21
C GLY A 423 -7.79 1.24 7.76
N ILE A 424 -7.80 2.08 8.79
CA ILE A 424 -6.59 2.53 9.48
C ILE A 424 -6.24 1.43 10.46
N GLU A 425 -5.01 0.96 10.41
CA GLU A 425 -4.51 -0.13 11.26
C GLU A 425 -3.17 0.28 11.84
N GLN A 426 -2.89 -0.06 13.10
CA GLN A 426 -1.56 0.13 13.65
C GLN A 426 -0.53 -0.67 12.86
N ALA A 427 0.63 -0.08 12.63
CA ALA A 427 1.74 -0.66 11.89
C ALA A 427 2.91 -0.86 12.86
N PRO A 428 3.09 -2.03 13.48
CA PRO A 428 4.21 -2.26 14.41
C PRO A 428 5.57 -1.99 13.74
N CYS A 429 6.55 -1.50 14.50
CA CYS A 429 7.90 -1.29 13.98
C CYS A 429 8.46 -2.60 13.43
N CYS A 430 8.99 -2.57 12.21
CA CYS A 430 9.66 -3.73 11.62
C CYS A 430 10.95 -4.07 12.38
N ALA A 431 11.56 -5.22 12.09
CA ALA A 431 12.77 -5.64 12.81
C ALA A 431 13.95 -4.66 12.66
N ASN A 432 14.10 -3.98 11.52
CA ASN A 432 15.12 -2.93 11.37
C ASN A 432 14.79 -1.73 12.25
N CYS A 433 13.55 -1.23 12.21
CA CYS A 433 13.12 -0.10 13.04
C CYS A 433 13.17 -0.42 14.54
N ASN A 434 12.97 -1.69 14.91
CA ASN A 434 13.10 -2.13 16.28
C ASN A 434 14.51 -1.88 16.83
N LEU A 435 15.53 -2.18 16.01
CA LEU A 435 16.94 -1.94 16.35
C LEU A 435 17.32 -0.45 16.22
N MET A 436 16.88 0.21 15.14
CA MET A 436 17.13 1.65 14.94
C MET A 436 16.59 2.50 16.09
N LEU A 437 15.41 2.14 16.60
CA LEU A 437 14.71 2.87 17.66
C LEU A 437 14.75 2.12 18.99
N GLN A 438 15.84 1.38 19.25
CA GLN A 438 16.04 0.69 20.51
C GLN A 438 16.01 1.71 21.66
N GLY A 439 15.10 1.49 22.62
CA GLY A 439 14.90 2.37 23.77
C GLY A 439 13.69 3.30 23.65
N ALA A 440 13.21 3.65 22.45
CA ALA A 440 12.00 4.47 22.29
C ALA A 440 10.72 3.64 22.37
N PRO A 441 9.79 3.86 23.31
CA PRO A 441 8.49 3.17 23.28
C PRO A 441 7.73 3.31 21.95
N SER A 442 7.12 2.22 21.48
CA SER A 442 6.22 2.21 20.31
C SER A 442 4.84 1.70 20.70
N ASN A 443 3.83 2.57 20.60
CA ASN A 443 2.43 2.22 20.91
C ASN A 443 1.89 1.15 19.95
N ALA A 444 2.36 1.16 18.70
CA ALA A 444 1.99 0.20 17.68
C ALA A 444 2.66 -1.17 17.88
N GLY A 445 3.58 -1.33 18.85
CA GLY A 445 4.35 -2.55 19.11
C GLY A 445 5.50 -2.76 18.12
N ARG A 446 6.19 -3.90 18.24
CA ARG A 446 7.45 -4.18 17.53
C ARG A 446 7.52 -5.61 16.99
N TYR A 447 8.34 -5.82 15.96
CA TYR A 447 8.79 -7.13 15.51
C TYR A 447 10.30 -7.28 15.72
N ASP A 448 10.75 -8.49 16.06
CA ASP A 448 12.17 -8.81 16.28
C ASP A 448 12.85 -9.47 15.06
N ARG A 449 12.08 -9.97 14.10
CA ARG A 449 12.58 -10.69 12.92
C ARG A 449 11.71 -10.50 11.68
N PHE A 450 12.21 -10.98 10.55
CA PHE A 450 11.46 -11.12 9.30
C PHE A 450 11.53 -12.56 8.74
N PRO A 451 10.42 -13.14 8.24
CA PRO A 451 9.06 -12.63 8.29
C PRO A 451 8.59 -12.39 9.74
N PRO A 452 7.65 -11.45 9.96
CA PRO A 452 7.28 -11.05 11.31
C PRO A 452 6.78 -12.24 12.14
N GLY A 453 7.33 -12.38 13.34
CA GLY A 453 6.89 -13.33 14.35
C GLY A 453 5.65 -12.84 15.10
N GLU A 454 5.53 -13.25 16.37
CA GLU A 454 4.55 -12.65 17.27
C GLU A 454 4.89 -11.17 17.50
N LYS A 455 3.86 -10.32 17.50
CA LYS A 455 4.01 -8.90 17.80
C LYS A 455 4.45 -8.77 19.25
N ILE A 456 5.57 -8.08 19.48
CA ILE A 456 6.03 -7.72 20.81
C ILE A 456 5.23 -6.49 21.24
N PRO A 457 4.37 -6.59 22.27
CA PRO A 457 3.69 -5.42 22.81
C PRO A 457 4.70 -4.50 23.51
N GLU A 458 4.32 -3.23 23.68
CA GLU A 458 5.09 -2.25 24.45
C GLU A 458 5.31 -2.70 25.92
#